data_AF-A0A0C9SKD8-F1
#
_entry.id   AF-A0A0C9SKD8-F1
#
_cell.length_a   1.000
_cell.length_b   1.000
_cell.length_c   1.000
_cell.angle_alpha   90.00
_cell.angle_beta   90.00
_cell.angle_gamma   90.00
#
_symmetry.space_group_name_H-M   'P 1'
#
loop_
_entity.id
_entity.type
_entity.pdbx_description
1 polymer ?
#
loop_
_entity_poly.entity_id
_entity_poly.type
_entity_poly.pdbx_seq_one_letter_code
_entity_poly.pdbx_strand_id
1 'polypeptide(L)'
;SAQIWKSLTSEYEKDVRSARFDLKKQFHNPVHDPSQPIATYIARIEDAADQLSVIGHTPSSTDITDSIIMHLDSSWHVIHTMLVTRPSDPSISELKGIL
;
A
#
# COMPACT_ATOMS: atom_id res chain seq x y z
N SER A 1 39.38 11.84 -5.37
CA SER A 1 38.58 11.38 -4.22
C SER A 1 37.15 11.94 -4.25
N ALA A 2 36.93 13.26 -4.38
CA ALA A 2 35.58 13.86 -4.36
C ALA A 2 34.59 13.34 -5.45
N GLN A 3 35.09 13.05 -6.66
CA GLN A 3 34.26 12.56 -7.77
C GLN A 3 33.68 11.15 -7.50
N ILE A 4 34.43 10.29 -6.82
CA ILE A 4 34.01 8.92 -6.48
C ILE A 4 32.93 8.96 -5.40
N TRP A 5 33.12 9.78 -4.37
CA TRP A 5 32.11 10.00 -3.34
C TRP A 5 30.81 10.53 -3.92
N LYS A 6 30.87 11.53 -4.82
CA LYS A 6 29.68 12.06 -5.48
C LYS A 6 28.94 11.01 -6.32
N SER A 7 29.68 10.14 -7.03
CA SER A 7 29.08 9.06 -7.82
C SER A 7 28.42 7.99 -6.94
N LEU A 8 29.06 7.59 -5.84
CA LEU A 8 28.51 6.61 -4.89
C LEU A 8 27.24 7.15 -4.21
N THR A 9 27.27 8.40 -3.76
CA THR A 9 26.08 9.05 -3.17
C THR A 9 24.95 9.13 -4.19
N SER A 10 25.24 9.54 -5.43
CA SER A 10 24.20 9.62 -6.47
C SER A 10 23.58 8.26 -6.79
N GLU A 11 24.34 7.18 -6.77
CA GLU A 11 23.80 5.84 -7.06
C GLU A 11 22.94 5.34 -5.89
N TYR A 12 23.45 5.47 -4.66
CA TYR A 12 22.69 5.14 -3.46
C TYR A 12 21.35 5.91 -3.38
N GLU A 13 21.35 7.22 -3.68
CA GLU A 13 20.13 8.03 -3.70
C GLU A 13 19.12 7.58 -4.77
N LYS A 14 19.58 7.07 -5.92
CA LYS A 14 18.70 6.51 -6.95
C LYS A 14 18.07 5.20 -6.46
N ASP A 15 18.83 4.34 -5.81
CA ASP A 15 18.32 3.08 -5.27
C ASP A 15 17.24 3.34 -4.21
N VAL A 16 17.49 4.29 -3.30
CA VAL A 16 16.48 4.74 -2.32
C VAL A 16 15.23 5.30 -3.00
N ARG A 17 15.40 6.05 -4.10
CA ARG A 17 14.27 6.59 -4.88
C ARG A 17 13.47 5.49 -5.56
N SER A 18 14.14 4.51 -6.17
CA SER A 18 13.49 3.38 -6.84
C SER A 18 12.69 2.58 -5.83
N ALA A 19 13.31 2.18 -4.71
CA ALA A 19 12.64 1.45 -3.64
C ALA A 19 11.41 2.19 -3.12
N ARG A 20 11.54 3.50 -2.87
CA ARG A 20 10.39 4.34 -2.47
C ARG A 20 9.28 4.34 -3.52
N PHE A 21 9.60 4.39 -4.80
CA PHE A 21 8.60 4.38 -5.88
C PHE A 21 7.89 3.04 -5.98
N ASP A 22 8.61 1.93 -5.84
CA ASP A 22 8.03 0.60 -5.85
C ASP A 22 7.10 0.37 -4.66
N LEU A 23 7.48 0.84 -3.47
CA LEU A 23 6.62 0.82 -2.28
C LEU A 23 5.37 1.67 -2.46
N LYS A 24 5.51 2.88 -2.99
CA LYS A 24 4.36 3.73 -3.32
C LYS A 24 3.45 3.11 -4.35
N LYS A 25 3.98 2.39 -5.33
CA LYS A 25 3.17 1.68 -6.32
C LYS A 25 2.38 0.54 -5.67
N GLN A 26 3.05 -0.25 -4.82
CA GLN A 26 2.39 -1.33 -4.07
C GLN A 26 1.31 -0.79 -3.13
N PHE A 27 1.53 0.38 -2.53
CA PHE A 27 0.58 0.99 -1.62
C PHE A 27 -0.56 1.74 -2.33
N HIS A 28 -0.30 2.51 -3.39
CA HIS A 28 -1.33 3.35 -4.03
C HIS A 28 -2.02 2.71 -5.24
N ASN A 29 -1.46 1.63 -5.79
CA ASN A 29 -2.07 0.87 -6.89
C ASN A 29 -1.82 -0.64 -6.70
N PRO A 30 -2.25 -1.22 -5.56
CA PRO A 30 -2.16 -2.64 -5.33
C PRO A 30 -3.06 -3.39 -6.30
N VAL A 31 -2.67 -4.62 -6.65
CA VAL A 31 -3.47 -5.50 -7.52
C VAL A 31 -4.10 -6.58 -6.66
N HIS A 32 -5.43 -6.56 -6.55
CA HIS A 32 -6.19 -7.64 -5.92
C HIS A 32 -6.34 -8.80 -6.92
N ASP A 33 -5.65 -9.91 -6.66
CA ASP A 33 -5.80 -11.16 -7.40
C ASP A 33 -6.85 -12.05 -6.70
N PRO A 34 -8.08 -12.19 -7.26
CA PRO A 34 -9.14 -12.97 -6.63
C PRO A 34 -8.88 -14.48 -6.62
N SER A 35 -7.83 -14.97 -7.30
CA SER A 35 -7.39 -16.36 -7.19
C SER A 35 -6.60 -16.66 -5.92
N GLN A 36 -6.20 -15.61 -5.19
CA GLN A 36 -5.48 -15.70 -3.92
C GLN A 36 -6.38 -15.33 -2.75
N PRO A 37 -6.07 -15.77 -1.52
CA PRO A 37 -6.76 -15.30 -0.33
C PRO A 37 -6.67 -13.77 -0.20
N ILE A 38 -7.79 -13.12 0.09
CA ILE A 38 -7.87 -11.65 0.32
C ILE A 38 -6.90 -11.17 1.41
N ALA A 39 -6.64 -12.00 2.42
CA ALA A 39 -5.65 -11.72 3.46
C ALA A 39 -4.24 -11.48 2.89
N THR A 40 -3.87 -12.14 1.80
CA THR A 40 -2.58 -11.92 1.11
C THR A 40 -2.53 -10.53 0.46
N TYR A 41 -3.65 -10.07 -0.11
CA TYR A 41 -3.76 -8.73 -0.68
C TYR A 41 -3.67 -7.65 0.42
N ILE A 42 -4.38 -7.82 1.52
CA ILE A 42 -4.34 -6.91 2.67
C ILE A 42 -2.92 -6.85 3.27
N ALA A 43 -2.29 -8.01 3.50
CA ALA A 43 -0.95 -8.08 4.07
C ALA A 43 0.09 -7.35 3.21
N ARG A 44 0.00 -7.45 1.87
CA ARG A 44 0.92 -6.72 0.97
C ARG A 44 0.80 -5.21 1.10
N ILE A 45 -0.41 -4.69 1.33
CA ILE A 45 -0.64 -3.26 1.51
C ILE A 45 -0.10 -2.80 2.87
N GLU A 46 -0.35 -3.58 3.94
CA GLU A 46 0.21 -3.32 5.27
C GLU A 46 1.74 -3.35 5.26
N ASP A 47 2.35 -4.37 4.63
CA ASP A 47 3.81 -4.48 4.48
C ASP A 47 4.40 -3.28 3.71
N ALA A 48 3.70 -2.80 2.67
CA ALA A 48 4.13 -1.62 1.93
C ALA A 48 4.00 -0.35 2.79
N ALA A 49 2.93 -0.22 3.58
CA ALA A 49 2.73 0.90 4.50
C ALA A 49 3.80 0.94 5.60
N ASP A 50 4.13 -0.21 6.19
CA ASP A 50 5.17 -0.34 7.20
C ASP A 50 6.54 0.03 6.64
N GLN A 51 6.87 -0.47 5.44
CA GLN A 51 8.12 -0.11 4.77
C GLN A 51 8.19 1.36 4.39
N LEU A 52 7.07 1.97 3.97
CA LEU A 52 6.99 3.41 3.76
C LEU A 52 7.21 4.19 5.06
N SER A 53 6.68 3.71 6.19
CA SER A 53 6.90 4.33 7.50
C SER A 53 8.39 4.30 7.90
N VAL A 54 9.07 3.17 7.69
CA VAL A 54 10.50 3.01 7.96
C VAL A 54 11.35 4.05 7.21
N ILE A 55 10.95 4.45 6.00
CA ILE A 55 11.65 5.45 5.19
C ILE A 55 11.09 6.88 5.33
N GLY A 56 10.28 7.14 6.36
CA GLY A 56 9.76 8.47 6.69
C GLY A 56 8.55 8.92 5.88
N HIS A 57 7.84 7.99 5.25
CA HIS A 57 6.62 8.22 4.45
C HIS A 57 5.40 7.50 5.04
N THR A 58 5.21 7.58 6.36
CA THR A 58 4.12 6.90 7.09
C THR A 58 2.73 7.26 6.53
N PRO A 59 1.98 6.29 5.99
CA PRO A 59 0.58 6.49 5.62
C PRO A 59 -0.31 6.61 6.86
N SER A 60 -1.45 7.30 6.73
CA SER A 60 -2.48 7.29 7.78
C SER A 60 -3.25 5.96 7.78
N SER A 61 -3.97 5.68 8.87
CA SER A 61 -4.87 4.52 8.91
C SER A 61 -5.95 4.58 7.83
N THR A 62 -6.44 5.78 7.52
CA THR A 62 -7.43 6.01 6.46
C THR A 62 -6.83 5.73 5.08
N ASP A 63 -5.58 6.15 4.82
CA ASP A 63 -4.92 5.83 3.55
C ASP A 63 -4.78 4.31 3.34
N ILE A 64 -4.51 3.56 4.41
CA ILE A 64 -4.41 2.09 4.37
C ILE A 64 -5.76 1.48 4.03
N THR A 65 -6.83 1.90 4.71
CA THR A 65 -8.18 1.37 4.44
C THR A 65 -8.66 1.74 3.04
N ASP A 66 -8.41 2.97 2.60
CA ASP A 66 -8.78 3.44 1.26
C ASP A 66 -8.05 2.65 0.19
N SER A 67 -6.74 2.43 0.35
CA SER A 67 -5.95 1.62 -0.58
C SER A 67 -6.54 0.23 -0.78
N ILE A 68 -6.91 -0.44 0.33
CA ILE A 68 -7.52 -1.78 0.30
C ILE A 68 -8.85 -1.73 -0.45
N ILE A 69 -9.74 -0.79 -0.09
CA ILE A 69 -11.10 -0.70 -0.64
C ILE A 69 -11.06 -0.35 -2.13
N MET A 70 -10.31 0.69 -2.52
CA MET A 70 -10.35 1.27 -3.86
C MET A 70 -9.92 0.30 -4.98
N HIS A 71 -9.08 -0.69 -4.67
CA HIS A 71 -8.51 -1.60 -5.66
C HIS A 71 -8.97 -3.05 -5.47
N LEU A 72 -10.09 -3.27 -4.77
CA LEU A 72 -10.74 -4.58 -4.77
C LEU A 72 -11.09 -4.98 -6.21
N ASP A 73 -10.79 -6.22 -6.56
CA ASP A 73 -11.21 -6.80 -7.83
C ASP A 73 -12.71 -6.63 -8.08
N SER A 74 -13.06 -6.48 -9.35
CA SER A 74 -14.45 -6.27 -9.79
C SER A 74 -15.43 -7.36 -9.34
N SER A 75 -14.97 -8.60 -9.12
CA SER A 75 -15.82 -9.66 -8.55
C SER A 75 -16.32 -9.34 -7.14
N TRP A 76 -15.66 -8.44 -6.40
CA TRP A 76 -16.02 -7.97 -5.06
C TRP A 76 -16.86 -6.68 -5.07
N HIS A 77 -17.40 -6.25 -6.22
CA HIS A 77 -18.16 -4.99 -6.37
C HIS A 77 -19.28 -4.77 -5.35
N VAL A 78 -19.98 -5.83 -4.90
CA VAL A 78 -21.02 -5.72 -3.86
C VAL A 78 -20.42 -5.28 -2.53
N ILE A 79 -19.33 -5.91 -2.11
CA ILE A 79 -18.62 -5.58 -0.86
C ILE A 79 -17.98 -4.20 -0.96
N HIS A 80 -17.35 -3.88 -2.10
CA HIS A 80 -16.83 -2.54 -2.38
C HIS A 80 -17.92 -1.47 -2.22
N THR A 81 -19.07 -1.67 -2.87
CA THR A 81 -20.21 -0.73 -2.79
C THR A 81 -20.71 -0.59 -1.35
N MET A 82 -20.83 -1.70 -0.62
CA MET A 82 -21.22 -1.68 0.78
C MET A 82 -20.22 -0.87 1.63
N LEU A 83 -18.91 -1.05 1.43
CA LEU A 83 -17.87 -0.36 2.20
C LEU A 83 -17.86 1.15 1.91
N VAL A 84 -17.91 1.54 0.63
CA VAL A 84 -17.86 2.97 0.21
C VAL A 84 -19.13 3.74 0.59
N THR A 85 -20.28 3.08 0.73
CA THR A 85 -21.55 3.74 1.08
C THR A 85 -21.82 3.79 2.59
N ARG A 86 -20.90 3.28 3.42
CA ARG A 86 -21.07 3.30 4.87
C ARG A 86 -21.03 4.72 5.45
N PRO A 87 -21.73 4.99 6.56
CA PRO A 87 -21.72 6.31 7.21
C PRO A 87 -20.38 6.69 7.85
N SER A 88 -19.52 5.72 8.14
CA SER A 88 -18.24 5.93 8.81
C SER A 88 -17.18 4.97 8.29
N ASP A 89 -15.94 5.45 8.26
CA ASP A 89 -14.78 4.67 7.83
C ASP A 89 -14.57 3.47 8.76
N PRO A 90 -14.39 2.26 8.21
CA PRO A 90 -14.05 1.09 9.01
C PRO A 90 -12.63 1.19 9.53
N SER A 91 -12.38 0.68 10.74
CA SER A 91 -11.02 0.39 11.17
C SER A 91 -10.43 -0.77 10.35
N ILE A 92 -9.10 -0.88 10.31
CA ILE A 92 -8.40 -2.00 9.63
C ILE A 92 -8.87 -3.35 10.19
N SER A 93 -9.09 -3.45 11.50
CA SER A 93 -9.56 -4.69 12.13
C SER A 93 -10.99 -5.06 11.71
N GLU A 94 -11.89 -4.08 11.58
CA GLU A 94 -13.24 -4.32 11.09
C GLU A 94 -13.22 -4.71 9.61
N LEU A 95 -12.39 -4.04 8.82
CA LEU A 95 -12.23 -4.32 7.40
C LEU A 95 -11.80 -5.79 7.17
N LYS A 96 -10.83 -6.28 7.96
CA LYS A 96 -10.39 -7.70 7.95
C LYS A 96 -11.46 -8.69 8.39
N GLY A 97 -12.48 -8.24 9.13
CA GLY A 97 -13.63 -9.08 9.51
C GLY A 97 -14.73 -9.10 8.45
N ILE A 98 -14.78 -8.08 7.58
CA ILE A 98 -15.74 -7.96 6.48
C ILE A 98 -15.24 -8.69 5.23
N LEU A 99 -13.93 -8.57 4.95
CA LEU A 99 -13.24 -9.14 3.79
C LEU A 99 -12.80 -10.58 4.05
#